data_AF-A0A381KMR4-F1
#
_entry.id   AF-A0A381KMR4-F1
#
_cell.length_a   1.000
_cell.length_b   1.000
_cell.length_c   1.000
_cell.angle_alpha   90.00
_cell.angle_beta   90.00
_cell.angle_gamma   90.00
#
_symmetry.space_group_name_H-M   'P 1'
#
loop_
_entity.id
_entity.type
_entity.pdbx_description
1 polymer ?
#
loop_
_entity_poly.entity_id
_entity_poly.type
_entity_poly.pdbx_seq_one_letter_code
_entity_poly.pdbx_strand_id
1 'polypeptide(L)' 'MENFLDNKNMLYALKMISPGTPLRLGLNNVLRAKTGGLIVIAKQTKDVMKIVDGGFAINAEIFTIIFYMN' A
#
# COMPACT_ATOMS: atom_id res chain seq x y z
N MET A 1 7.63 7.76 27.55
CA MET A 1 7.31 7.01 26.32
C MET A 1 6.56 7.97 25.42
N GLU A 2 7.02 8.21 24.19
CA GLU A 2 6.21 8.94 23.21
C GLU A 2 4.88 8.22 23.03
N ASN A 3 3.77 8.96 23.06
CA ASN A 3 2.46 8.38 22.83
C ASN A 3 2.32 8.11 21.34
N PHE A 4 2.02 6.86 21.01
CA PHE A 4 1.76 6.42 19.65
C PHE A 4 0.73 7.29 18.91
N LEU A 5 -0.27 7.81 19.65
CA LEU A 5 -1.33 8.65 19.11
C LEU A 5 -0.84 10.04 18.67
N ASP A 6 0.33 10.49 19.12
CA ASP A 6 0.89 11.79 18.76
C ASP A 6 1.46 11.78 17.33
N ASN A 7 1.79 10.59 16.79
CA ASN A 7 2.25 10.44 15.42
C ASN A 7 1.06 10.42 14.43
N LYS A 8 0.68 11.61 13.97
CA LYS A 8 -0.42 11.81 13.01
C LYS A 8 -0.27 11.02 11.71
N ASN A 9 0.95 10.86 11.20
CA ASN A 9 1.20 10.13 9.95
C ASN A 9 0.95 8.64 10.13
N MET A 10 1.38 8.09 11.26
CA MET A 10 1.12 6.69 11.60
C MET A 10 -0.36 6.44 11.84
N LEU A 11 -1.04 7.35 12.55
CA LEU A 11 -2.48 7.28 12.75
C LEU A 11 -3.26 7.33 11.43
N TYR A 12 -2.80 8.14 10.48
CA TYR A 12 -3.38 8.20 9.14
C TYR A 12 -3.20 6.87 8.38
N ALA A 13 -1.99 6.29 8.39
CA ALA A 13 -1.73 5.00 7.76
C ALA A 13 -2.61 3.88 8.35
N LEU A 14 -2.76 3.84 9.68
CA LEU A 14 -3.64 2.88 10.35
C LEU A 14 -5.10 3.04 9.95
N LYS A 15 -5.60 4.28 9.83
CA LYS A 15 -6.96 4.56 9.35
C LYS A 15 -7.17 4.04 7.93
N MET A 16 -6.18 4.16 7.05
CA MET A 16 -6.28 3.66 5.67
C MET A 16 -6.40 2.13 5.59
N ILE A 17 -5.80 1.39 6.54
CA ILE A 17 -5.85 -0.09 6.58
C ILE A 17 -6.86 -0.63 7.61
N SER A 18 -7.66 0.25 8.22
CA SER A 18 -8.64 -0.12 9.23
C SER A 18 -9.77 -0.98 8.63
N PRO A 19 -10.44 -1.83 9.43
CA PRO A 19 -11.59 -2.60 8.99
C PRO A 19 -12.67 -1.75 8.30
N GLY A 20 -13.26 -2.30 7.24
CA GLY A 20 -14.28 -1.61 6.44
C GLY A 20 -13.75 -0.72 5.31
N THR A 21 -12.43 -0.49 5.24
CA THR A 21 -11.82 0.26 4.13
C THR A 21 -11.61 -0.63 2.88
N PRO A 22 -11.69 -0.06 1.65
CA PRO A 22 -11.37 -0.80 0.43
C PRO A 22 -9.96 -1.41 0.43
N LEU A 23 -8.97 -0.68 0.96
CA LEU A 23 -7.60 -1.16 1.08
C LEU A 23 -7.49 -2.39 2.00
N ARG A 24 -8.19 -2.38 3.14
CA ARG A 24 -8.22 -3.55 4.03
C ARG A 24 -8.87 -4.76 3.36
N LEU A 25 -9.91 -4.56 2.56
CA LEU A 25 -10.54 -5.65 1.80
C LEU A 25 -9.58 -6.23 0.74
N GLY A 26 -8.90 -5.37 -0.03
CA GLY A 26 -7.87 -5.79 -0.99
C GLY A 26 -6.74 -6.56 -0.31
N LEU A 27 -6.26 -6.07 0.83
CA LEU A 27 -5.20 -6.73 1.61
C LEU A 27 -5.63 -8.11 2.10
N ASN A 28 -6.88 -8.27 2.53
CA ASN A 28 -7.41 -9.59 2.92
C ASN A 28 -7.38 -10.59 1.75
N ASN A 29 -7.62 -10.15 0.52
CA ASN A 29 -7.55 -11.01 -0.66
C ASN A 29 -6.12 -11.47 -0.95
N VAL A 30 -5.15 -10.56 -0.82
CA VAL A 30 -3.71 -10.91 -0.95
C VAL A 30 -3.30 -11.92 0.12
N LEU A 31 -3.66 -11.67 1.39
CA LEU A 31 -3.34 -12.59 2.50
C LEU A 31 -3.98 -13.98 2.31
N ARG A 32 -5.22 -14.04 1.79
CA ARG A 32 -5.91 -15.31 1.49
C ARG A 32 -5.25 -16.10 0.36
N ALA A 33 -4.65 -15.42 -0.61
CA ALA A 33 -3.90 -16.04 -1.69
C ALA A 33 -2.58 -16.68 -1.21
N LYS A 34 -2.20 -16.50 0.07
CA LYS A 34 -0.94 -16.97 0.68
C LYS A 34 0.30 -16.48 -0.06
N THR A 35 0.18 -15.38 -0.80
CA THR A 35 1.29 -14.71 -1.47
C THR A 35 1.82 -13.58 -0.59
N GLY A 36 3.14 -13.50 -0.47
CA GLY A 36 3.80 -12.31 0.05
C GLY A 36 3.83 -11.20 -1.00
N GLY A 37 4.10 -9.97 -0.57
CA GLY A 37 4.27 -8.85 -1.49
C GLY A 37 4.52 -7.54 -0.75
N LEU A 38 5.18 -6.60 -1.42
CA LEU A 38 5.37 -5.24 -0.95
C LEU A 38 4.34 -4.33 -1.61
N ILE A 39 3.52 -3.66 -0.79
CA ILE A 39 2.52 -2.68 -1.25
C ILE A 39 3.08 -1.28 -0.97
N VAL A 40 3.24 -0.48 -2.02
CA VAL A 40 3.73 0.89 -1.93
C VAL A 40 2.59 1.86 -2.20
N ILE A 41 2.28 2.70 -1.21
CA ILE A 41 1.26 3.75 -1.34
C ILE A 41 1.98 5.08 -1.49
N ALA A 42 1.96 5.63 -2.69
CA ALA A 42 2.62 6.89 -2.99
C ALA A 42 1.80 7.71 -4.00
N LYS A 43 2.00 9.02 -3.97
CA LYS A 43 1.51 9.88 -5.05
C LYS A 43 2.34 9.59 -6.30
N GLN A 44 1.70 9.66 -7.47
CA GLN A 44 2.40 9.55 -8.74
C GLN A 44 3.20 10.83 -8.99
N THR A 45 4.44 10.86 -8.48
CA THR A 45 5.38 11.96 -8.68
C THR A 45 6.59 11.47 -9.47
N LYS A 46 7.29 12.39 -10.13
CA LYS A 46 8.51 12.05 -10.90
C LYS A 46 9.55 11.33 -10.05
N ASP A 47 9.67 11.68 -8.77
CA ASP A 47 10.69 11.09 -7.89
C ASP A 47 10.33 9.66 -7.46
N VAL A 48 9.05 9.38 -7.24
CA VAL A 48 8.59 8.00 -6.99
C VAL A 48 8.78 7.15 -8.25
N MET A 49 8.49 7.68 -9.43
CA MET A 49 8.65 6.93 -10.67
C MET A 49 10.12 6.62 -11.02
N LYS A 50 11.09 7.40 -10.52
CA LYS A 50 12.52 7.14 -10.73
C LYS A 50 13.04 5.92 -9.95
N ILE A 51 12.40 5.57 -8.83
CA ILE A 51 12.79 4.42 -8.00
C ILE A 51 12.02 3.15 -8.36
N VAL A 52 11.03 3.25 -9.23
CA VAL A 52 10.27 2.11 -9.75
C VAL A 52 11.01 1.58 -10.98
N ASP A 53 11.50 0.34 -10.87
CA ASP A 53 12.10 -0.40 -11.98
C ASP A 53 11.28 -1.65 -12.30
N GLY A 54 10.92 -1.84 -13.57
CA GLY A 54 10.08 -2.94 -14.05
C GLY A 54 8.59 -2.88 -13.65
N GLY A 55 7.94 -4.04 -13.71
CA GLY A 55 6.51 -4.20 -13.40
C GLY A 55 5.55 -3.87 -14.57
N PHE A 56 4.25 -3.89 -14.28
CA PHE A 56 3.20 -3.56 -15.25
C PHE A 56 2.27 -2.49 -14.69
N ALA A 57 1.99 -1.48 -15.50
CA ALA A 57 0.98 -0.47 -15.17
C ALA A 57 -0.42 -1.08 -15.37
N ILE A 58 -1.05 -1.44 -14.26
CA ILE A 58 -2.46 -1.85 -14.22
C ILE A 58 -3.24 -0.59 -13.89
N ASN A 59 -3.76 0.11 -14.91
CA ASN A 59 -4.54 1.34 -14.76
C ASN A 59 -5.94 1.04 -14.17
N ALA A 60 -5.98 0.52 -12.95
CA ALA A 60 -7.19 0.19 -12.21
C ALA A 60 -7.54 1.35 -11.27
N GLU A 61 -8.83 1.70 -11.18
CA GLU A 61 -9.33 2.78 -10.33
C GLU A 61 -9.15 2.49 -8.82
N ILE A 62 -8.86 1.24 -8.44
CA ILE A 62 -8.60 0.84 -7.05
C ILE A 62 -7.32 -0.02 -6.96
N PHE A 63 -6.27 0.64 -6.47
CA PHE A 63 -4.94 0.19 -6.02
C PHE A 63 -3.89 -0.25 -7.06
N THR A 64 -2.90 0.62 -7.22
CA THR A 64 -1.68 0.49 -8.03
C THR A 64 -0.61 -0.38 -7.37
N ILE A 65 -0.05 -1.27 -8.21
CA ILE A 65 1.23 -2.03 -8.19
C ILE A 65 1.50 -2.96 -6.99
N ILE A 66 1.46 -4.26 -7.29
CA ILE A 66 2.08 -5.35 -6.51
C ILE A 66 3.49 -5.55 -7.07
N PHE A 67 4.52 -5.32 -6.25
CA PHE A 67 5.87 -5.75 -6.61
C PHE A 67 6.05 -7.22 -6.21
N TYR A 68 6.19 -8.10 -7.22
CA TYR A 68 6.79 -9.42 -7.02
C TYR A 68 8.30 -9.22 -6.90
N MET A 69 8.86 -9.52 -5.74
CA MET A 69 10.31 -9.72 -5.61
C MET A 69 10.61 -11.16 -6.04
N ASN A 70 11.47 -11.33 -7.05
CA ASN A 70 12.18 -12.59 -7.29
C ASN A 70 13.22 -12.82 -6.18
#